data_AF-A0A2S3GQX2-F1
#
_entry.id   AF-A0A2S3GQX2-F1
#
_cell.length_a   1.000
_cell.length_b   1.000
_cell.length_c   1.000
_cell.angle_alpha   90.00
_cell.angle_beta   90.00
_cell.angle_gamma   90.00
#
_symmetry.space_group_name_H-M   'P 1'
#
loop_
_entity.id
_entity.type
_entity.pdbx_description
1 polymer ?
#
loop_
_entity_poly.entity_id
_entity_poly.type
_entity_poly.pdbx_seq_one_letter_code
_entity_poly.pdbx_strand_id
1 'polypeptide(L)'
;MSHAKRGRPSDDVDDDACREEREEPAATETVTVGQALQAVALSPAGGRPVDRADASAVEAAERSATGLGRAVPGGVAAAAQRAKEANEHGDAVTTVRDVLGDAAAVTPGDRAATWVDAEKVAAATGRGGGGMGEVADAVAAAAQINQGSTLEL
;
A
#
# COMPACT_ATOMS: atom_id res chain seq x y z
N MET A 1 -52.52 16.96 -48.62
CA MET A 1 -51.67 17.91 -47.89
C MET A 1 -51.40 17.31 -46.50
N SER A 2 -50.87 16.10 -46.41
CA SER A 2 -49.45 15.74 -46.56
C SER A 2 -48.56 16.31 -45.45
N HIS A 3 -48.39 15.47 -44.43
CA HIS A 3 -47.21 15.28 -43.57
C HIS A 3 -46.65 16.46 -42.79
N ALA A 4 -46.98 16.49 -41.50
CA ALA A 4 -46.18 17.15 -40.47
C ALA A 4 -44.83 16.43 -40.30
N LYS A 5 -43.76 17.16 -40.62
CA LYS A 5 -42.37 17.18 -40.10
C LYS A 5 -41.71 15.82 -39.76
N ARG A 6 -40.80 15.31 -40.61
CA ARG A 6 -39.30 15.47 -40.57
C ARG A 6 -38.75 15.09 -39.18
N GLY A 7 -38.08 13.97 -38.96
CA GLY A 7 -36.79 13.54 -39.52
C GLY A 7 -35.71 13.70 -38.44
N ARG A 8 -35.13 12.60 -37.92
CA ARG A 8 -33.97 12.57 -37.00
C ARG A 8 -32.64 12.77 -37.79
N PRO A 9 -31.42 12.86 -37.20
CA PRO A 9 -30.90 13.22 -35.86
C PRO A 9 -29.71 14.23 -35.91
N SER A 10 -29.07 14.47 -34.75
CA SER A 10 -27.68 14.93 -34.51
C SER A 10 -27.39 16.44 -34.49
N ASP A 11 -27.03 16.96 -33.31
CA ASP A 11 -25.91 17.89 -33.15
C ASP A 11 -25.34 17.72 -31.73
N ASP A 12 -24.12 17.22 -31.72
CA ASP A 12 -23.20 16.99 -30.62
C ASP A 12 -22.82 18.29 -29.92
N VAL A 13 -22.86 18.32 -28.57
CA VAL A 13 -21.85 19.04 -27.77
C VAL A 13 -21.62 18.21 -26.51
N ASP A 14 -20.55 17.43 -26.59
CA ASP A 14 -19.82 16.85 -25.47
C ASP A 14 -19.46 17.94 -24.45
N ASP A 15 -20.00 17.85 -23.24
CA ASP A 15 -19.40 18.51 -22.07
C ASP A 15 -18.56 17.47 -21.33
N ASP A 16 -17.41 17.19 -21.98
CA ASP A 16 -16.25 16.51 -21.44
C ASP A 16 -15.62 17.43 -20.39
N ALA A 17 -15.96 17.22 -19.13
CA ALA A 17 -15.25 17.78 -18.00
C ALA A 17 -14.99 16.70 -16.95
N CYS A 18 -14.10 15.78 -17.31
CA CYS A 18 -13.17 15.09 -16.41
C CYS A 18 -13.70 14.67 -15.05
N ARG A 19 -14.92 14.12 -14.97
CA ARG A 19 -15.14 13.05 -14.01
C ARG A 19 -14.52 11.84 -14.66
N GLU A 20 -13.18 11.78 -14.58
CA GLU A 20 -12.49 10.51 -14.72
C GLU A 20 -13.32 9.55 -13.90
N GLU A 21 -13.95 8.63 -14.64
CA GLU A 21 -14.48 7.41 -14.11
C GLU A 21 -13.29 6.86 -13.33
N ARG A 22 -13.23 7.19 -12.04
CA ARG A 22 -12.55 6.36 -11.07
C ARG A 22 -13.34 5.08 -11.19
N GLU A 23 -12.90 4.27 -12.13
CA GLU A 23 -13.02 2.84 -12.11
C GLU A 23 -12.53 2.49 -10.70
N GLU A 24 -13.49 2.49 -9.78
CA GLU A 24 -13.34 1.95 -8.45
C GLU A 24 -12.86 0.53 -8.75
N PRO A 25 -11.57 0.24 -8.54
CA PRO A 25 -11.05 -1.03 -9.01
C PRO A 25 -11.87 -2.07 -8.26
N ALA A 26 -12.66 -2.84 -9.02
CA ALA A 26 -13.40 -3.96 -8.51
C ALA A 26 -12.45 -4.70 -7.58
N ALA A 27 -12.78 -4.80 -6.29
CA ALA A 27 -11.91 -5.38 -5.29
C ALA A 27 -11.57 -6.81 -5.72
N THR A 28 -10.46 -6.96 -6.43
CA THR A 28 -9.93 -8.26 -6.82
C THR A 28 -9.46 -8.90 -5.53
N GLU A 29 -9.66 -10.21 -5.42
CA GLU A 29 -9.40 -11.03 -4.23
C GLU A 29 -7.91 -11.15 -3.83
N THR A 30 -7.14 -10.11 -4.09
CA THR A 30 -5.69 -10.01 -3.94
C THR A 30 -5.36 -9.02 -2.84
N VAL A 31 -4.61 -9.48 -1.85
CA VAL A 31 -4.07 -8.67 -0.75
C VAL A 31 -2.90 -7.83 -1.26
N THR A 32 -2.98 -6.52 -1.05
CA THR A 32 -1.94 -5.55 -1.43
C THR A 32 -0.84 -5.42 -0.37
N VAL A 33 0.28 -4.79 -0.74
CA VAL A 33 1.40 -4.55 0.19
C VAL A 33 0.97 -3.57 1.29
N GLY A 34 0.23 -2.51 0.99
CA GLY A 34 -0.28 -1.58 2.00
C GLY A 34 -1.30 -2.22 2.93
N GLN A 35 -2.14 -3.14 2.45
CA GLN A 35 -3.01 -3.94 3.34
C GLN A 35 -2.21 -4.84 4.27
N ALA A 36 -1.13 -5.46 3.78
CA ALA A 36 -0.23 -6.24 4.63
C ALA A 36 0.41 -5.36 5.72
N LEU A 37 0.82 -4.13 5.39
CA LEU A 37 1.33 -3.17 6.37
C LEU A 37 0.29 -2.80 7.45
N GLN A 38 -0.95 -2.56 7.05
CA GLN A 38 -2.03 -2.29 8.02
C GLN A 38 -2.28 -3.47 8.95
N ALA A 39 -2.15 -4.70 8.47
CA ALA A 39 -2.27 -5.89 9.33
C ALA A 39 -1.19 -5.92 10.43
N VAL A 40 0.03 -5.44 10.14
CA VAL A 40 1.10 -5.30 11.14
C VAL A 40 0.71 -4.33 12.25
N ALA A 41 0.01 -3.23 11.92
CA ALA A 41 -0.50 -2.27 12.90
C ALA A 41 -1.46 -2.92 13.94
N LEU A 42 -2.16 -3.98 13.53
CA LEU A 42 -3.10 -4.72 14.37
C LEU A 42 -2.44 -5.86 15.16
N SER A 43 -1.22 -6.24 14.80
CA SER A 43 -0.45 -7.27 15.50
C SER A 43 0.03 -6.80 16.89
N PRO A 44 0.56 -7.71 17.73
CA PRO A 44 1.24 -7.32 18.97
C PRO A 44 2.39 -6.32 18.75
N ALA A 45 3.00 -6.31 17.56
CA ALA A 45 4.00 -5.32 17.15
C ALA A 45 3.44 -3.90 17.00
N GLY A 46 2.13 -3.74 16.85
CA GLY A 46 1.53 -2.41 16.66
C GLY A 46 1.81 -1.45 17.82
N GLY A 47 1.98 -1.96 19.05
CA GLY A 47 2.22 -1.14 20.23
C GLY A 47 3.68 -0.80 20.52
N ARG A 48 4.65 -1.38 19.79
CA ARG A 48 6.07 -1.04 20.01
C ARG A 48 6.44 0.27 19.30
N PRO A 49 7.39 1.05 19.86
CA PRO A 49 7.96 2.20 19.17
C PRO A 49 8.59 1.76 17.85
N VAL A 50 8.44 2.60 16.83
CA VAL A 50 9.13 2.43 15.54
C VAL A 50 10.64 2.52 15.76
N ASP A 51 11.35 1.53 15.23
CA ASP A 51 12.82 1.48 15.23
C ASP A 51 13.43 1.61 13.82
N ARG A 52 14.76 1.47 13.74
CA ARG A 52 15.50 1.54 12.46
C ARG A 52 15.15 0.40 11.51
N ALA A 53 14.95 -0.81 12.02
CA ALA A 53 14.61 -1.96 11.21
C ALA A 53 13.21 -1.79 10.61
N ASP A 54 12.26 -1.29 11.39
CA ASP A 54 10.91 -0.95 10.92
C ASP A 54 10.94 0.09 9.82
N ALA A 55 11.62 1.21 10.04
CA ALA A 55 11.70 2.28 9.06
C ALA A 55 12.30 1.80 7.73
N SER A 56 13.28 0.88 7.79
CA SER A 56 13.91 0.28 6.60
C SER A 56 12.99 -0.72 5.89
N ALA A 57 12.26 -1.55 6.66
CA ALA A 57 11.28 -2.49 6.14
C ALA A 57 10.13 -1.77 5.43
N VAL A 58 9.59 -0.72 6.06
CA VAL A 58 8.47 0.07 5.55
C VAL A 58 8.88 0.82 4.28
N GLU A 59 10.10 1.33 4.21
CA GLU A 59 10.61 1.95 2.97
C GLU A 59 10.71 0.95 1.81
N ALA A 60 11.19 -0.26 2.08
CA ALA A 60 11.21 -1.32 1.07
C ALA A 60 9.80 -1.76 0.67
N ALA A 61 8.88 -1.85 1.63
CA ALA A 61 7.50 -2.20 1.38
C ALA A 61 6.80 -1.14 0.54
N GLU A 62 6.97 0.16 0.83
CA GLU A 62 6.38 1.24 0.05
C GLU A 62 6.91 1.29 -1.39
N ARG A 63 8.22 1.08 -1.59
CA ARG A 63 8.81 0.96 -2.94
C ARG A 63 8.25 -0.23 -3.71
N SER A 64 8.03 -1.34 -3.02
CA SER A 64 7.39 -2.53 -3.59
C SER A 64 5.92 -2.27 -3.92
N ALA A 65 5.17 -1.64 -3.01
CA ALA A 65 3.76 -1.31 -3.17
C ALA A 65 3.54 -0.40 -4.38
N THR A 66 4.32 0.68 -4.49
CA THR A 66 4.16 1.69 -5.55
C THR A 66 4.88 1.32 -6.85
N GLY A 67 5.82 0.38 -6.80
CA GLY A 67 6.73 0.09 -7.92
C GLY A 67 7.71 1.21 -8.23
N LEU A 68 7.79 2.23 -7.37
CA LEU A 68 8.72 3.34 -7.52
C LEU A 68 10.09 2.95 -6.95
N GLY A 69 11.15 3.38 -7.63
CA GLY A 69 12.53 3.20 -7.14
C GLY A 69 12.88 4.04 -5.90
N ARG A 70 11.93 4.82 -5.37
CA ARG A 70 12.09 5.75 -4.23
C ARG A 70 10.86 5.72 -3.34
N ALA A 71 11.01 6.10 -2.07
CA ALA A 71 9.90 6.39 -1.19
C ALA A 71 9.05 7.57 -1.72
N VAL A 72 7.75 7.52 -1.45
CA VAL A 72 6.80 8.59 -1.76
C VAL A 72 7.03 9.76 -0.81
N PRO A 73 7.21 10.99 -1.32
CA PRO A 73 7.30 12.17 -0.46
C PRO A 73 6.03 12.31 0.40
N GLY A 74 6.21 12.29 1.73
CA GLY A 74 5.09 12.34 2.67
C GLY A 74 4.30 11.04 2.83
N GLY A 75 4.78 9.93 2.24
CA GLY A 75 4.18 8.61 2.38
C GLY A 75 4.47 7.94 3.73
N VAL A 76 4.09 6.67 3.83
CA VAL A 76 4.23 5.82 5.03
C VAL A 76 5.70 5.67 5.42
N ALA A 77 6.60 5.51 4.44
CA ALA A 77 8.03 5.39 4.70
C ALA A 77 8.62 6.68 5.28
N ALA A 78 8.18 7.84 4.78
CA ALA A 78 8.60 9.13 5.31
C ALA A 78 8.09 9.34 6.75
N ALA A 79 6.87 8.89 7.05
CA ALA A 79 6.33 8.90 8.41
C ALA A 79 7.13 7.98 9.35
N ALA A 80 7.47 6.77 8.89
CA ALA A 80 8.29 5.82 9.66
C ALA A 80 9.69 6.38 9.99
N GLN A 81 10.34 7.05 9.04
CA GLN A 81 11.65 7.67 9.28
C GLN A 81 11.59 8.79 10.32
N ARG A 82 10.57 9.65 10.24
CA ARG A 82 10.33 10.70 11.25
C ARG A 82 10.03 10.13 12.62
N ALA A 83 9.22 9.07 12.68
CA ALA A 83 8.90 8.36 13.92
C ALA A 83 10.16 7.76 14.55
N LYS A 84 10.98 7.06 13.76
CA LYS A 84 12.30 6.54 14.20
C LYS A 84 13.17 7.67 14.76
N GLU A 85 13.30 8.78 14.04
CA GLU A 85 14.11 9.92 14.48
C GLU A 85 13.60 10.48 15.81
N ALA A 86 12.30 10.76 15.93
CA ALA A 86 11.70 11.28 17.16
C ALA A 86 11.88 10.29 18.34
N ASN A 87 11.71 8.99 18.09
CA ASN A 87 11.89 7.94 19.09
C ASN A 87 13.37 7.80 19.53
N GLU A 88 14.32 7.91 18.61
CA GLU A 88 15.77 7.89 18.91
C GLU A 88 16.20 9.08 19.77
N HIS A 89 15.55 10.24 19.60
CA HIS A 89 15.79 11.44 20.42
C HIS A 89 15.00 11.45 21.74
N GLY A 90 14.00 10.56 21.87
CA GLY A 90 13.12 10.50 23.05
C GLY A 90 12.07 11.61 23.11
N ASP A 91 11.80 12.28 21.98
CA ASP A 91 10.87 13.42 21.90
C ASP A 91 9.39 12.98 21.99
N ALA A 92 9.09 11.81 21.43
CA ALA A 92 7.77 11.18 21.44
C ALA A 92 7.93 9.66 21.33
N VAL A 93 6.85 8.93 21.64
CA VAL A 93 6.75 7.49 21.36
C VAL A 93 5.73 7.30 20.24
N THR A 94 6.21 7.33 19.00
CA THR A 94 5.40 6.99 17.83
C THR A 94 5.49 5.49 17.59
N THR A 95 4.36 4.80 17.63
CA THR A 95 4.28 3.34 17.52
C THR A 95 4.14 2.88 16.07
N VAL A 96 4.41 1.60 15.84
CA VAL A 96 4.19 0.97 14.52
C VAL A 96 2.74 1.13 14.06
N ARG A 97 1.77 1.07 15.00
CA ARG A 97 0.36 1.28 14.68
C ARG A 97 0.06 2.69 14.19
N ASP A 98 0.69 3.72 14.79
CA ASP A 98 0.48 5.12 14.40
C ASP A 98 0.96 5.39 12.97
N VAL A 99 1.97 4.67 12.51
CA VAL A 99 2.54 4.82 11.16
C VAL A 99 1.82 3.95 10.13
N LEU A 100 1.52 2.69 10.47
CA LEU A 100 1.02 1.71 9.51
C LEU A 100 -0.52 1.60 9.46
N GLY A 101 -1.24 2.18 10.43
CA GLY A 101 -2.70 2.05 10.54
C GLY A 101 -3.47 2.44 9.28
N ASP A 102 -2.98 3.42 8.53
CA ASP A 102 -3.61 3.92 7.31
C ASP A 102 -2.84 3.55 6.03
N ALA A 103 -1.89 2.61 6.10
CA ALA A 103 -0.93 2.37 5.01
C ALA A 103 -1.60 2.07 3.65
N ALA A 104 -2.64 1.23 3.57
CA ALA A 104 -3.31 0.97 2.29
C ALA A 104 -4.10 2.18 1.77
N ALA A 105 -4.59 3.04 2.65
CA ALA A 105 -5.34 4.23 2.25
C ALA A 105 -4.43 5.33 1.67
N VAL A 106 -3.17 5.38 2.12
CA VAL A 106 -2.22 6.44 1.76
C VAL A 106 -1.14 6.00 0.78
N THR A 107 -1.13 4.72 0.37
CA THR A 107 -0.15 4.19 -0.60
C THR A 107 -0.70 4.32 -2.03
N PRO A 108 -0.15 5.23 -2.86
CA PRO A 108 -0.66 5.43 -4.21
C PRO A 108 -0.32 4.24 -5.12
N GLY A 109 -1.31 3.71 -5.82
CA GLY A 109 -1.12 2.58 -6.74
C GLY A 109 -0.68 1.29 -6.05
N ASP A 110 -1.18 1.06 -4.83
CA ASP A 110 -0.82 -0.09 -3.98
C ASP A 110 -1.00 -1.44 -4.72
N ARG A 111 0.11 -2.05 -5.09
CA ARG A 111 0.13 -3.30 -5.87
C ARG A 111 -0.12 -4.52 -4.98
N ALA A 112 -0.62 -5.58 -5.61
CA ALA A 112 -0.74 -6.91 -5.00
C ALA A 112 0.61 -7.38 -4.45
N ALA A 113 0.60 -7.93 -3.23
CA ALA A 113 1.79 -8.44 -2.59
C ALA A 113 2.32 -9.70 -3.30
N THR A 114 3.65 -9.76 -3.50
CA THR A 114 4.33 -10.93 -4.08
C THR A 114 5.47 -11.41 -3.18
N TRP A 115 5.94 -12.65 -3.41
CA TRP A 115 7.10 -13.20 -2.70
C TRP A 115 8.36 -12.37 -2.90
N VAL A 116 8.52 -11.79 -4.09
CA VAL A 116 9.64 -10.89 -4.41
C VAL A 116 9.61 -9.64 -3.54
N ASP A 117 8.42 -9.13 -3.21
CA ASP A 117 8.28 -7.98 -2.33
C ASP A 117 8.65 -8.34 -0.89
N ALA A 118 8.23 -9.51 -0.41
CA ALA A 118 8.61 -10.00 0.92
C ALA A 118 10.14 -10.18 1.06
N GLU A 119 10.81 -10.71 0.03
CA GLU A 119 12.27 -10.85 0.00
C GLU A 119 12.98 -9.50 0.00
N LYS A 120 12.50 -8.54 -0.79
CA LYS A 120 13.06 -7.16 -0.80
C LYS A 120 12.93 -6.49 0.56
N VAL A 121 11.78 -6.66 1.22
CA VAL A 121 11.53 -6.12 2.56
C VAL A 121 12.46 -6.78 3.59
N ALA A 122 12.58 -8.11 3.56
CA ALA A 122 13.48 -8.83 4.47
C ALA A 122 14.96 -8.49 4.23
N ALA A 123 15.36 -8.24 3.00
CA ALA A 123 16.72 -7.80 2.69
C ALA A 123 17.03 -6.39 3.23
N ALA A 124 16.02 -5.53 3.37
CA ALA A 124 16.17 -4.15 3.83
C ALA A 124 16.39 -4.03 5.34
N THR A 125 16.00 -5.02 6.15
CA THR A 125 16.15 -4.99 7.61
C THR A 125 17.54 -5.41 8.11
N GLY A 126 18.37 -5.97 7.21
CA GLY A 126 19.74 -6.40 7.52
C GLY A 126 19.82 -7.71 8.33
N ARG A 127 20.96 -8.42 8.24
CA ARG A 127 21.25 -9.61 9.07
C ARG A 127 21.65 -9.17 10.49
N GLY A 128 20.70 -8.76 11.32
CA GLY A 128 21.05 -8.26 12.65
C GLY A 128 19.87 -7.90 13.54
N GLY A 129 18.95 -8.84 13.77
CA GLY A 129 17.85 -8.72 14.72
C GLY A 129 16.78 -9.75 14.39
N GLY A 130 16.37 -10.57 15.35
CA GLY A 130 15.66 -11.84 15.12
C GLY A 130 14.37 -11.76 14.28
N GLY A 131 14.25 -12.70 13.35
CA GLY A 131 13.05 -12.95 12.53
C GLY A 131 12.98 -12.11 11.26
N MET A 132 12.28 -12.60 10.24
CA MET A 132 11.72 -11.71 9.21
C MET A 132 11.02 -10.59 9.99
N GLY A 133 11.41 -9.31 9.82
CA GLY A 133 10.71 -8.23 10.52
C GLY A 133 9.22 -8.37 10.22
N GLU A 134 8.33 -8.14 11.19
CA GLU A 134 6.89 -8.49 11.09
C GLU A 134 6.22 -7.97 9.79
N VAL A 135 6.76 -6.89 9.23
CA VAL A 135 6.46 -6.36 7.90
C VAL A 135 6.71 -7.36 6.76
N ALA A 136 7.88 -7.99 6.71
CA ALA A 136 8.22 -9.01 5.72
C ALA A 136 7.35 -10.26 5.85
N ASP A 137 7.06 -10.70 7.08
CA ASP A 137 6.16 -11.84 7.34
C ASP A 137 4.72 -11.53 6.88
N ALA A 138 4.22 -10.32 7.16
CA ALA A 138 2.91 -9.90 6.69
C ALA A 138 2.83 -9.84 5.16
N VAL A 139 3.87 -9.31 4.49
CA VAL A 139 3.93 -9.28 3.02
C VAL A 139 4.04 -10.69 2.44
N ALA A 140 4.78 -11.60 3.08
CA ALA A 140 4.85 -13.01 2.70
C ALA A 140 3.49 -13.72 2.86
N ALA A 141 2.78 -13.48 3.95
CA ALA A 141 1.44 -14.02 4.16
C ALA A 141 0.44 -13.51 3.11
N ALA A 142 0.48 -12.21 2.80
CA ALA A 142 -0.31 -11.62 1.72
C ALA A 142 0.02 -12.24 0.36
N ALA A 143 1.31 -12.43 0.05
CA ALA A 143 1.74 -13.12 -1.16
C ALA A 143 1.25 -14.57 -1.20
N GLN A 144 1.28 -15.29 -0.08
CA GLN A 144 0.76 -16.65 0.00
C GLN A 144 -0.74 -16.71 -0.29
N ILE A 145 -1.52 -15.77 0.27
CA ILE A 145 -2.96 -15.65 -0.01
C ILE A 145 -3.18 -15.43 -1.51
N ASN A 146 -2.44 -14.51 -2.12
CA ASN A 146 -2.56 -14.21 -3.56
C ASN A 146 -2.23 -15.40 -4.46
N GLN A 147 -1.22 -16.20 -4.08
CA GLN A 147 -0.81 -17.38 -4.84
C GLN A 147 -1.72 -18.59 -4.58
N GLY A 148 -2.28 -18.71 -3.36
CA GLY A 148 -3.25 -19.75 -3.01
C GLY A 148 -4.60 -19.54 -3.69
N SER A 149 -5.07 -18.29 -3.79
CA SER A 149 -6.29 -17.95 -4.55
C SER A 149 -6.16 -18.21 -6.06
N THR A 150 -4.93 -18.30 -6.58
CA THR A 150 -4.66 -18.61 -8.00
C THR A 150 -4.83 -20.11 -8.33
N LEU A 151 -4.95 -21.00 -7.33
CA LEU A 151 -4.99 -22.46 -7.53
C LEU A 151 -6.38 -23.11 -7.41
N GLU A 152 -7.47 -22.34 -7.37
CA GLU A 152 -8.85 -22.86 -7.38
C GLU A 152 -9.54 -22.66 -8.74
N LEU A 153 -9.06 -23.36 -9.79
CA LEU A 153 -9.74 -23.55 -11.09
C LEU A 153 -9.44 -24.95 -11.65
#